data_AF-A0A447JKF6-F1
#
_entry.id   AF-A0A447JKF6-F1
#
_cell.length_a   1.000
_cell.length_b   1.000
_cell.length_c   1.000
_cell.angle_alpha   90.00
_cell.angle_beta   90.00
_cell.angle_gamma   90.00
#
_symmetry.space_group_name_H-M   'P 1'
#
loop_
_entity.id
_entity.type
_entity.pdbx_description
1 polymer ?
#
loop_
_entity_poly.entity_id
_entity_poly.type
_entity_poly.pdbx_seq_one_letter_code
_entity_poly.pdbx_strand_id
1 'polypeptide(L)'
;MLNYLGKDPNSSKADDYTGPATDLLLKLRPNIRYFHSSQYINDLANGDTCVAIGWAGDVWQAANRAKEAKNGVNISFSIPKEGAMAFFDVFAMPADAKNKDEAYQFLNYLLRPDVIAHISDHVFYANANKEATALVSQQVRDNPGIYPPADVRAKLFTLKVQEPKIDRVRTRAWTKVKSGK
;
A
#
# COMPACT_ATOMS: atom_id res chain seq x y z
N MET A 1 -1.65 9.41 9.12
CA MET A 1 -1.78 10.70 9.83
C MET A 1 -1.41 10.62 11.30
N LEU A 2 -2.01 9.73 12.10
CA LEU A 2 -1.68 9.62 13.52
C LEU A 2 -0.18 9.38 13.79
N ASN A 3 0.45 8.46 13.04
CA ASN A 3 1.90 8.22 13.13
C ASN A 3 2.72 9.52 12.98
N TYR A 4 2.41 10.30 11.95
CA TYR A 4 3.09 11.57 11.68
C TYR A 4 2.93 12.59 12.82
N LEU A 5 1.80 12.55 13.53
CA LEU A 5 1.51 13.40 14.69
C LEU A 5 2.12 12.85 15.99
N GLY A 6 2.95 11.80 15.93
CA GLY A 6 3.53 11.14 17.11
C GLY A 6 2.50 10.39 17.97
N LYS A 7 1.33 10.06 17.40
CA LYS A 7 0.28 9.28 18.07
C LYS A 7 0.33 7.83 17.64
N ASP A 8 -0.22 6.94 18.46
CA ASP A 8 -0.43 5.55 18.09
C ASP A 8 -1.20 5.46 16.76
N PRO A 9 -0.65 4.82 15.70
CA PRO A 9 -1.34 4.61 14.43
C PRO A 9 -2.70 3.90 14.59
N ASN A 10 -2.87 3.15 15.67
CA ASN A 10 -4.06 2.39 16.04
C ASN A 10 -4.80 2.95 17.26
N SER A 11 -4.66 4.26 17.54
CA SER A 11 -5.28 4.91 18.70
C SER A 11 -6.74 4.48 18.92
N SER A 12 -7.08 4.18 20.17
CA SER A 12 -8.46 3.93 20.61
C SER A 12 -9.15 5.20 21.17
N LYS A 13 -8.55 6.37 20.97
CA LYS A 13 -9.10 7.67 21.44
C LYS A 13 -9.79 8.37 20.29
N ALA A 14 -11.11 8.55 20.39
CA ALA A 14 -11.90 9.23 19.35
C ALA A 14 -11.37 10.64 19.06
N ASP A 15 -10.94 11.37 20.08
CA ASP A 15 -10.45 12.75 19.98
C ASP A 15 -9.22 12.88 19.07
N ASP A 16 -8.38 11.84 18.99
CA ASP A 16 -7.23 11.83 18.09
C ASP A 16 -7.67 11.91 16.62
N TYR A 17 -8.80 11.30 16.29
CA TYR A 17 -9.39 11.31 14.96
C TYR A 17 -10.20 12.58 14.70
N THR A 18 -11.07 12.97 15.63
CA THR A 18 -12.00 14.10 15.42
C THR A 18 -11.34 15.47 15.54
N GLY A 19 -10.20 15.55 16.25
CA GLY A 19 -9.39 16.76 16.35
C GLY A 19 -8.17 16.70 15.41
N PRO A 20 -6.96 16.45 15.94
CA PRO A 20 -5.71 16.79 15.28
C PRO A 20 -5.49 16.05 13.95
N ALA A 21 -5.94 14.81 13.79
CA ALA A 21 -5.83 14.11 12.52
C ALA A 21 -6.73 14.72 11.43
N THR A 22 -7.98 15.04 11.77
CA THR A 22 -8.93 15.69 10.86
C THR A 22 -8.48 17.12 10.53
N ASP A 23 -8.06 17.88 11.54
CA ASP A 23 -7.64 19.27 11.36
C ASP A 23 -6.45 19.37 10.40
N LEU A 24 -5.46 18.48 10.53
CA LEU A 24 -4.34 18.43 9.60
C LEU A 24 -4.79 18.05 8.18
N LEU A 25 -5.63 17.02 8.04
CA LEU A 25 -6.13 16.62 6.71
C LEU A 25 -6.95 17.72 6.03
N LEU A 26 -7.77 18.47 6.78
CA LEU A 26 -8.54 19.60 6.24
C LEU A 26 -7.64 20.77 5.82
N LYS A 27 -6.52 21.02 6.51
CA LYS A 27 -5.53 22.01 6.07
C LYS A 27 -4.86 21.60 4.75
N LEU A 28 -4.63 20.31 4.55
CA LEU A 28 -4.01 19.78 3.31
C LEU A 28 -5.01 19.69 2.15
N ARG A 29 -6.30 19.47 2.45
CA ARG A 29 -7.37 19.18 1.50
C ARG A 29 -7.47 20.14 0.29
N PRO A 30 -7.29 21.46 0.41
CA PRO A 30 -7.34 22.37 -0.74
C PRO A 30 -6.26 22.08 -1.79
N ASN A 31 -5.15 21.46 -1.40
CA ASN A 31 -4.02 21.15 -2.27
C ASN A 31 -4.08 19.72 -2.83
N ILE A 32 -5.10 18.93 -2.48
CA ILE A 32 -5.25 17.55 -2.94
C ILE A 32 -6.10 17.53 -4.20
N ARG A 33 -5.52 17.04 -5.30
CA ARG A 33 -6.22 16.93 -6.59
C ARG A 33 -7.38 15.94 -6.54
N TYR A 34 -7.20 14.76 -5.95
CA TYR A 34 -8.26 13.76 -5.80
C TYR A 34 -7.91 12.75 -4.70
N PHE A 35 -8.91 11.94 -4.32
CA PHE A 35 -8.72 10.74 -3.51
C PHE A 35 -9.07 9.52 -4.34
N HIS A 36 -8.06 8.75 -4.76
CA HIS A 36 -8.22 7.54 -5.56
C HIS A 36 -7.09 6.57 -5.27
N SER A 37 -7.38 5.28 -5.28
CA SER A 37 -6.43 4.22 -4.88
C SER A 37 -5.87 3.42 -6.06
N SER A 38 -5.86 3.97 -7.28
CA SER A 38 -5.28 3.28 -8.45
C SER A 38 -4.96 4.20 -9.62
N GLN A 39 -5.78 5.24 -9.86
CA GLN A 39 -5.53 6.24 -10.91
C GLN A 39 -4.12 6.85 -10.83
N TYR A 40 -3.59 7.01 -9.62
CA TYR A 40 -2.25 7.58 -9.39
C TYR A 40 -1.13 6.81 -10.09
N ILE A 41 -1.30 5.52 -10.41
CA ILE A 41 -0.28 4.72 -11.11
C ILE A 41 -0.02 5.31 -12.49
N ASN A 42 -1.07 5.52 -13.28
CA ASN A 42 -0.95 6.05 -14.64
C ASN A 42 -0.63 7.54 -14.62
N ASP A 43 -1.22 8.31 -13.71
CA ASP A 43 -0.93 9.74 -13.58
C ASP A 43 0.55 10.00 -13.23
N LEU A 44 1.15 9.17 -12.36
CA LEU A 44 2.58 9.25 -12.09
C LEU A 44 3.37 8.88 -13.34
N ALA A 45 3.06 7.74 -13.98
CA ALA A 45 3.77 7.25 -15.17
C ALA A 45 3.77 8.26 -16.32
N ASN A 46 2.67 8.99 -16.50
CA ASN A 46 2.49 10.00 -17.55
C ASN A 46 3.04 11.39 -17.16
N GLY A 47 3.36 11.62 -15.88
CA GLY A 47 3.77 12.94 -15.39
C GLY A 47 2.62 13.90 -15.10
N ASP A 48 1.37 13.43 -15.09
CA ASP A 48 0.19 14.24 -14.78
C ASP A 48 0.16 14.67 -13.30
N THR A 49 0.66 13.82 -12.41
CA THR A 49 0.78 14.09 -10.97
C THR A 49 2.22 13.87 -10.51
N CYS A 50 2.74 14.75 -9.65
CA CYS A 50 4.14 14.70 -9.19
C CYS A 50 4.35 14.02 -7.81
N VAL A 51 3.28 13.78 -7.06
CA VAL A 51 3.34 13.12 -5.74
C VAL A 51 2.04 12.37 -5.44
N ALA A 52 2.15 11.18 -4.87
CA ALA A 52 1.00 10.39 -4.42
C ALA A 52 1.32 9.68 -3.09
N ILE A 53 0.29 9.54 -2.24
CA ILE A 53 0.31 8.49 -1.21
C ILE A 53 -0.13 7.21 -1.93
N GLY A 54 0.79 6.27 -2.09
CA GLY A 54 0.58 5.05 -2.87
C GLY A 54 1.21 3.84 -2.21
N TRP A 55 0.87 2.67 -2.73
CA TRP A 55 1.46 1.40 -2.31
C TRP A 55 2.77 1.17 -3.07
N ALA A 56 3.71 0.45 -2.45
CA ALA A 56 5.08 0.35 -2.96
C ALA A 56 5.16 -0.23 -4.38
N GLY A 57 4.58 -1.41 -4.61
CA GLY A 57 4.63 -2.07 -5.91
C GLY A 57 3.90 -1.29 -7.01
N ASP A 58 2.83 -0.57 -6.67
CA ASP A 58 2.11 0.29 -7.61
C ASP A 58 2.97 1.46 -8.12
N VAL A 59 3.74 2.11 -7.22
CA VAL A 59 4.66 3.18 -7.59
C VAL A 59 5.82 2.62 -8.42
N TRP A 60 6.30 1.41 -8.13
CA TRP A 60 7.31 0.74 -8.94
C TRP A 60 6.79 0.32 -10.31
N GLN A 61 5.53 -0.10 -10.42
CA GLN A 61 4.86 -0.32 -11.71
C GLN A 61 4.76 0.98 -12.50
N ALA A 62 4.38 2.10 -11.87
CA ALA A 62 4.38 3.41 -12.52
C ALA A 62 5.77 3.80 -13.05
N ALA A 63 6.81 3.58 -12.24
CA ALA A 63 8.20 3.80 -12.64
C ALA A 63 8.62 2.92 -13.82
N ASN A 64 8.23 1.64 -13.83
CA ASN A 64 8.52 0.73 -14.92
C ASN A 64 7.79 1.14 -16.22
N ARG A 65 6.50 1.48 -16.12
CA ARG A 65 5.69 1.97 -17.26
C ARG A 65 6.28 3.24 -17.88
N ALA A 66 6.72 4.20 -17.05
CA ALA A 66 7.38 5.42 -17.54
C ALA A 66 8.69 5.11 -18.29
N LYS A 67 9.50 4.17 -17.78
CA LYS A 67 10.73 3.70 -18.44
C LYS A 67 10.42 3.03 -19.78
N GLU A 68 9.44 2.13 -19.82
CA GLU A 68 9.01 1.43 -21.05
C GLU A 68 8.46 2.41 -22.10
N ALA A 69 7.73 3.42 -21.67
CA ALA A 69 7.21 4.49 -22.53
C ALA A 69 8.29 5.44 -23.06
N LYS A 70 9.51 5.41 -22.50
CA LYS A 70 10.64 6.31 -22.85
C LYS A 70 10.25 7.79 -22.84
N ASN A 71 9.35 8.18 -21.94
CA ASN A 71 8.78 9.53 -21.89
C ASN A 71 9.59 10.53 -21.04
N GLY A 72 10.72 10.10 -20.46
CA GLY A 72 11.61 10.92 -19.64
C GLY A 72 11.13 11.14 -18.19
N VAL A 73 9.97 10.60 -17.80
CA VAL A 73 9.46 10.70 -16.43
C VAL A 73 10.22 9.73 -15.53
N ASN A 74 10.75 10.24 -14.42
CA ASN A 74 11.48 9.45 -13.43
C ASN A 74 10.73 9.41 -12.10
N ILE A 75 10.36 8.21 -11.66
CA ILE A 75 9.51 7.97 -10.49
C ILE A 75 10.29 7.13 -9.49
N SER A 76 10.13 7.46 -8.21
CA SER A 76 10.70 6.71 -7.10
C SER A 76 9.69 6.55 -5.99
N PHE A 77 9.93 5.58 -5.11
CA PHE A 77 9.13 5.32 -3.91
C PHE A 77 9.97 5.59 -2.67
N SER A 78 9.34 6.08 -1.60
CA SER A 78 9.99 6.35 -0.32
C SER A 78 9.17 5.79 0.82
N ILE A 79 9.83 5.01 1.69
CA ILE A 79 9.33 4.71 3.03
C ILE A 79 9.81 5.84 3.94
N PRO A 80 8.92 6.71 4.45
CA PRO A 80 9.34 7.86 5.25
C PRO A 80 10.09 7.47 6.53
N LYS A 81 10.99 8.33 6.99
CA LYS A 81 11.88 8.09 8.15
C LYS A 81 11.12 7.88 9.46
N GLU A 82 9.91 8.42 9.55
CA GLU A 82 8.97 8.29 10.67
C GLU A 82 8.29 6.91 10.73
N GLY A 83 8.47 6.08 9.69
CA GLY A 83 7.78 4.80 9.55
C GLY A 83 6.53 4.88 8.68
N ALA A 84 6.06 3.72 8.25
CA ALA A 84 4.92 3.57 7.33
C ALA A 84 4.08 2.35 7.69
N MET A 85 2.88 2.29 7.10
CA MET A 85 2.00 1.14 7.26
C MET A 85 2.52 -0.03 6.43
N ALA A 86 2.78 -1.17 7.07
CA ALA A 86 2.91 -2.46 6.40
C ALA A 86 1.55 -3.13 6.26
N PHE A 87 1.32 -3.79 5.12
CA PHE A 87 0.11 -4.57 4.86
C PHE A 87 0.48 -5.93 4.28
N PHE A 88 -0.44 -6.89 4.43
CA PHE A 88 -0.29 -8.24 3.94
C PHE A 88 -1.62 -8.66 3.29
N ASP A 89 -1.63 -8.72 1.97
CA ASP A 89 -2.79 -9.22 1.24
C ASP A 89 -2.79 -10.75 1.27
N VAL A 90 -3.97 -11.33 1.53
CA VAL A 90 -4.14 -12.77 1.69
C VAL A 90 -5.28 -13.28 0.83
N PHE A 91 -5.12 -14.50 0.33
CA PHE A 91 -6.25 -15.24 -0.20
C PHE A 91 -7.05 -15.87 0.95
N ALA A 92 -8.37 -15.78 0.85
CA ALA A 92 -9.31 -16.47 1.73
C ALA A 92 -10.43 -17.08 0.88
N MET A 93 -10.95 -18.23 1.31
CA MET A 93 -12.07 -18.88 0.65
C MET A 93 -13.37 -18.50 1.39
N PRO A 94 -14.36 -17.87 0.72
CA PRO A 94 -15.68 -17.64 1.30
C PRO A 94 -16.30 -18.95 1.80
N ALA A 95 -17.03 -18.91 2.92
CA ALA A 95 -17.62 -20.10 3.53
C ALA A 95 -18.61 -20.82 2.60
N ASP A 96 -19.28 -20.06 1.73
CA ASP A 96 -20.27 -20.51 0.75
C ASP A 96 -19.70 -20.72 -0.66
N ALA A 97 -18.37 -20.78 -0.82
CA ALA A 97 -17.72 -21.02 -2.11
C ALA A 97 -18.22 -22.34 -2.74
N LYS A 98 -18.67 -22.25 -3.99
CA LYS A 98 -19.21 -23.40 -4.76
C LYS A 98 -18.11 -24.32 -5.29
N ASN A 99 -17.04 -23.74 -5.83
CA ASN A 99 -15.95 -24.43 -6.54
C ASN A 99 -14.70 -24.52 -5.63
N LYS A 100 -14.80 -25.29 -4.55
CA LYS A 100 -13.73 -25.37 -3.52
C LYS A 100 -12.49 -26.08 -4.04
N ASP A 101 -12.66 -27.15 -4.83
CA ASP A 101 -11.56 -27.95 -5.35
C ASP A 101 -10.73 -27.14 -6.35
N GLU A 102 -11.36 -26.36 -7.22
CA GLU A 102 -10.69 -25.44 -8.15
C GLU A 102 -9.98 -24.32 -7.40
N ALA A 103 -10.59 -23.79 -6.34
CA ALA A 103 -9.95 -22.79 -5.50
C ALA A 103 -8.68 -23.35 -4.84
N TYR A 104 -8.70 -24.58 -4.30
CA TYR A 104 -7.50 -25.21 -3.77
C TYR A 104 -6.43 -25.46 -4.84
N GLN A 105 -6.81 -25.86 -6.06
CA GLN A 105 -5.87 -25.99 -7.17
C GLN A 105 -5.18 -24.67 -7.51
N PHE A 106 -5.94 -23.56 -7.53
CA PHE A 106 -5.40 -22.23 -7.76
C PHE A 106 -4.45 -21.78 -6.64
N LEU A 107 -4.84 -21.96 -5.38
CA LEU A 107 -3.98 -21.63 -4.24
C LEU A 107 -2.70 -22.45 -4.25
N ASN A 108 -2.79 -23.75 -4.55
CA ASN A 108 -1.63 -24.61 -4.68
C ASN A 108 -0.70 -24.17 -5.83
N TYR A 109 -1.26 -23.75 -6.96
CA TYR A 109 -0.49 -23.22 -8.08
C TYR A 109 0.25 -21.93 -7.70
N LEU A 110 -0.42 -20.99 -7.02
CA LEU A 110 0.20 -19.75 -6.54
C LEU A 110 1.30 -19.99 -5.49
N LEU A 111 1.24 -21.10 -4.74
CA LEU A 111 2.27 -21.44 -3.76
C LEU A 111 3.55 -22.01 -4.38
N ARG A 112 3.56 -22.34 -5.68
CA ARG A 112 4.79 -22.77 -6.37
C ARG A 112 5.81 -21.62 -6.40
N PRO A 113 7.09 -21.87 -6.02
CA PRO A 113 8.10 -20.81 -5.98
C PRO A 113 8.32 -20.06 -7.29
N ASP A 114 8.31 -20.77 -8.43
CA ASP A 114 8.50 -20.19 -9.76
C ASP A 114 7.32 -19.28 -10.17
N VAL A 115 6.11 -19.69 -9.84
CA VAL A 115 4.88 -18.94 -10.15
C VAL A 115 4.85 -17.63 -9.39
N ILE A 116 5.05 -17.68 -8.06
CA ILE A 116 4.95 -16.48 -7.23
C ILE A 116 6.14 -15.52 -7.42
N ALA A 117 7.32 -16.05 -7.75
CA ALA A 117 8.45 -15.22 -8.14
C ALA A 117 8.16 -14.45 -9.44
N HIS A 118 7.60 -15.11 -10.45
CA HIS A 118 7.20 -14.46 -11.70
C HIS A 118 6.13 -13.37 -11.47
N ILE A 119 5.17 -13.62 -10.58
CA ILE A 119 4.20 -12.59 -10.17
C ILE A 119 4.93 -11.39 -9.54
N SER A 120 5.80 -11.62 -8.55
CA SER A 120 6.58 -10.57 -7.90
C SER A 120 7.39 -9.72 -8.87
N ASP A 121 8.01 -10.35 -9.88
CA ASP A 121 8.79 -9.66 -10.92
C ASP A 121 7.94 -8.71 -11.76
N HIS A 122 6.66 -9.02 -11.95
CA HIS A 122 5.76 -8.20 -12.75
C HIS A 122 5.10 -7.07 -11.95
N VAL A 123 4.67 -7.37 -10.72
CA VAL A 123 3.86 -6.43 -9.90
C VAL A 123 4.67 -5.66 -8.87
N PHE A 124 5.97 -5.96 -8.74
CA PHE A 124 6.91 -5.28 -7.84
C PHE A 124 6.53 -5.35 -6.35
N TYR A 125 5.91 -6.45 -5.93
CA TYR A 125 5.63 -6.75 -4.52
C TYR A 125 6.44 -7.96 -4.03
N ALA A 126 6.91 -7.87 -2.79
CA ALA A 126 7.47 -9.02 -2.08
C ALA A 126 6.37 -10.06 -1.84
N ASN A 127 6.71 -11.33 -1.97
CA ASN A 127 5.82 -12.43 -1.68
C ASN A 127 6.19 -13.11 -0.34
N ALA A 128 5.26 -13.91 0.20
CA ALA A 128 5.45 -14.60 1.47
C ALA A 128 6.17 -15.96 1.33
N ASN A 129 6.58 -16.36 0.12
CA ASN A 129 7.23 -17.64 -0.12
C ASN A 129 8.76 -17.48 -0.01
N LYS A 130 9.33 -18.07 1.03
CA LYS A 130 10.77 -18.05 1.30
C LYS A 130 11.59 -18.71 0.17
N GLU A 131 11.10 -19.80 -0.40
CA GLU A 131 11.79 -20.54 -1.46
C GLU A 131 11.79 -19.76 -2.78
N ALA A 132 10.77 -18.92 -3.00
CA ALA A 132 10.67 -18.06 -4.18
C ALA A 132 11.67 -16.90 -4.17
N THR A 133 12.17 -16.47 -3.00
CA THR A 133 13.05 -15.29 -2.90
C THR A 133 14.31 -15.42 -3.75
N ALA A 134 14.88 -16.62 -3.90
CA ALA A 134 16.05 -16.83 -4.75
C ALA A 134 15.75 -16.68 -6.26
N LEU A 135 14.49 -16.90 -6.65
CA LEU A 135 14.01 -16.88 -8.04
C LEU A 135 13.54 -15.49 -8.50
N VAL A 136 13.21 -14.60 -7.56
CA VAL A 136 12.84 -13.20 -7.86
C VAL A 136 14.03 -12.48 -8.48
N SER A 137 13.78 -11.70 -9.53
CA SER A 137 14.77 -10.88 -10.21
C SER A 137 15.52 -9.95 -9.25
N GLN A 138 16.80 -9.68 -9.53
CA GLN A 138 17.61 -8.77 -8.70
C GLN A 138 17.00 -7.37 -8.59
N GLN A 139 16.36 -6.88 -9.67
CA GLN A 139 15.68 -5.58 -9.68
C GLN A 139 14.59 -5.47 -8.62
N VAL A 140 13.88 -6.57 -8.34
CA VAL A 140 12.81 -6.60 -7.33
C VAL A 140 13.37 -7.01 -5.98
N ARG A 141 14.18 -8.07 -5.92
CA ARG A 141 14.71 -8.66 -4.68
C ARG A 141 15.63 -7.73 -3.92
N ASP A 142 16.50 -7.01 -4.63
CA ASP A 142 17.54 -6.19 -4.01
C ASP A 142 17.07 -4.73 -3.81
N ASN A 143 15.81 -4.42 -4.14
CA ASN A 143 15.21 -3.11 -3.95
C ASN A 143 14.72 -2.94 -2.49
N PRO A 144 15.30 -2.03 -1.69
CA PRO A 144 14.91 -1.83 -0.29
C PRO A 144 13.51 -1.21 -0.12
N GLY A 145 12.89 -0.70 -1.18
CA GLY A 145 11.49 -0.30 -1.19
C GLY A 145 10.51 -1.46 -1.40
N ILE A 146 11.00 -2.65 -1.73
CA ILE A 146 10.22 -3.88 -1.93
C ILE A 146 10.56 -4.91 -0.86
N TYR A 147 11.84 -5.22 -0.67
CA TYR A 147 12.38 -6.05 0.42
C TYR A 147 13.16 -5.16 1.41
N PRO A 148 12.48 -4.44 2.30
CA PRO A 148 13.14 -3.49 3.20
C PRO A 148 14.06 -4.18 4.20
N PRO A 149 15.22 -3.59 4.55
CA PRO A 149 16.13 -4.12 5.57
C PRO A 149 15.53 -4.02 6.98
N ALA A 150 16.16 -4.68 7.95
CA ALA A 150 15.61 -4.86 9.29
C ALA A 150 15.35 -3.53 10.04
N ASP A 151 16.24 -2.56 9.89
CA ASP A 151 16.13 -1.22 10.50
C ASP A 151 14.94 -0.42 9.95
N VAL A 152 14.61 -0.59 8.65
CA VAL A 152 13.41 -0.01 8.04
C VAL A 152 12.17 -0.75 8.52
N ARG A 153 12.19 -2.09 8.53
CA ARG A 153 11.07 -2.93 9.01
C ARG A 153 10.70 -2.62 10.45
N ALA A 154 11.68 -2.32 11.31
CA ALA A 154 11.46 -1.98 12.71
C ALA A 154 10.64 -0.69 12.93
N LYS A 155 10.52 0.16 11.90
CA LYS A 155 9.71 1.39 11.94
C LYS A 155 8.33 1.23 11.31
N LEU A 156 8.03 0.06 10.74
CA LEU A 156 6.73 -0.18 10.14
C LEU A 156 5.70 -0.52 11.21
N PHE A 157 4.44 -0.13 10.97
CA PHE A 157 3.32 -0.48 11.82
C PHE A 157 2.26 -1.24 11.02
N THR A 158 1.54 -2.15 11.68
CA THR A 158 0.38 -2.85 11.11
C THR A 158 -0.92 -2.28 11.68
N LEU A 159 -2.00 -2.34 10.92
CA LEU A 159 -3.31 -1.95 11.41
C LEU A 159 -3.87 -3.01 12.37
N LYS A 160 -4.64 -2.55 13.36
CA LYS A 160 -5.40 -3.38 14.29
C LYS A 160 -6.88 -3.23 14.01
N VAL A 161 -7.64 -4.28 14.35
CA VAL A 161 -9.11 -4.21 14.42
C VAL A 161 -9.50 -3.11 15.41
N GLN A 162 -10.50 -2.31 15.03
CA GLN A 162 -10.99 -1.19 15.83
C GLN A 162 -12.38 -1.49 16.35
N GLU A 163 -12.72 -0.90 17.50
CA GLU A 163 -14.09 -0.94 18.01
C GLU A 163 -15.04 -0.18 17.09
N PRO A 164 -16.34 -0.55 17.02
CA PRO A 164 -17.33 0.14 16.18
C PRO A 164 -17.43 1.65 16.42
N LYS A 165 -17.15 2.11 17.65
CA LYS A 165 -17.10 3.54 17.98
C LYS A 165 -15.98 4.26 17.21
N ILE A 166 -14.77 3.68 17.19
CA ILE A 166 -13.62 4.26 16.50
C ILE A 166 -13.81 4.21 14.99
N ASP A 167 -14.37 3.12 14.48
CA ASP A 167 -14.67 3.02 13.05
C ASP A 167 -15.66 4.10 12.59
N ARG A 168 -16.73 4.35 13.37
CA ARG A 168 -17.72 5.39 13.07
C ARG A 168 -17.09 6.79 13.01
N VAL A 169 -16.27 7.17 13.98
CA VAL A 169 -15.66 8.51 14.02
C VAL A 169 -14.64 8.68 12.91
N ARG A 170 -13.84 7.64 12.61
CA ARG A 170 -12.89 7.64 11.48
C ARG A 170 -13.61 7.78 10.15
N THR A 171 -14.68 7.03 9.93
CA THR A 171 -15.49 7.09 8.70
C THR A 171 -16.13 8.47 8.52
N ARG A 172 -16.70 9.05 9.58
CA ARG A 172 -17.27 10.41 9.53
C ARG A 172 -16.20 11.47 9.22
N ALA A 173 -15.04 11.37 9.87
CA ALA A 173 -13.90 12.25 9.60
C ALA A 173 -13.44 12.13 8.14
N TRP A 174 -13.34 10.92 7.61
CA TRP A 174 -12.94 10.69 6.22
C TRP A 174 -13.94 11.25 5.21
N THR A 175 -15.24 11.07 5.43
CA THR A 175 -16.28 11.69 4.60
C THR A 175 -16.15 13.21 4.59
N LYS A 176 -15.92 13.83 5.76
CA LYS A 176 -15.68 15.28 5.87
C LYS A 176 -14.43 15.71 5.09
N VAL A 177 -13.33 14.98 5.22
CA VAL A 177 -12.07 15.27 4.50
C VAL A 177 -12.26 15.18 2.98
N LYS A 178 -12.96 14.15 2.49
CA LYS A 178 -13.17 14.00 1.04
C LYS A 178 -14.12 15.03 0.45
N SER A 179 -15.07 15.55 1.23
CA SER A 179 -16.04 16.57 0.80
C SER A 179 -15.35 17.85 0.30
N GLY A 180 -16.04 18.67 -0.51
CA GLY A 180 -15.47 19.84 -1.17
C GLY A 180 -14.80 19.54 -2.52
N LYS A 181 -15.05 18.35 -3.07
CA LYS A 181 -15.20 18.06 -4.50
C LYS A 181 -16.48 17.27 -4.65
#